data_AF-A0A9X0FCG8-F1
#
_entry.id   AF-A0A9X0FCG8-F1
#
_cell.length_a   1.000
_cell.length_b   1.000
_cell.length_c   1.000
_cell.angle_alpha   90.00
_cell.angle_beta   90.00
_cell.angle_gamma   90.00
#
_symmetry.space_group_name_H-M   'P 1'
#
loop_
_entity.id
_entity.type
_entity.pdbx_description
1 polymer ?
#
loop_
_entity_poly.entity_id
_entity_poly.type
_entity_poly.pdbx_seq_one_letter_code
_entity_poly.pdbx_strand_id
1 'polypeptide(L)'
;MFVIHGSSRQNGNTEALTHMMIEDIETEQIYLRDHTVYPITDQRHDAEGFQSVNDDYEQLTKRMLEHDTIIFATPLYWYGMSGHMKNFVDRWSQSLRDTSLHFKEKMKGKKMYVVIVGGDNPKLKALPLIAQFQYIFDFVGSSFEGYVIGDANGLDEIKNDAEALAKAQLYNNKFKNSEQK
;
A
#
# COMPACT_ATOMS: atom_id res chain seq x y z
N MET A 1 -5.96 11.70 -2.50
CA MET A 1 -5.04 10.52 -2.64
C MET A 1 -5.43 9.45 -1.62
N PHE A 2 -5.21 8.16 -1.88
CA PHE A 2 -5.54 7.07 -0.94
C PHE A 2 -4.28 6.45 -0.31
N VAL A 3 -4.24 6.30 1.01
CA VAL A 3 -3.09 5.74 1.73
C VAL A 3 -3.51 4.50 2.51
N ILE A 4 -2.78 3.40 2.29
CA ILE A 4 -3.03 2.11 2.92
C ILE A 4 -1.88 1.83 3.89
N HIS A 5 -2.16 1.95 5.19
CA HIS A 5 -1.22 1.61 6.24
C HIS A 5 -1.36 0.15 6.65
N GLY A 6 -0.32 -0.65 6.37
CA GLY A 6 -0.23 -2.07 6.71
C GLY A 6 0.48 -2.36 8.03
N SER A 7 0.95 -1.36 8.76
CA SER A 7 1.60 -1.55 10.06
C SER A 7 0.61 -2.06 11.12
N SER A 8 1.00 -3.06 11.90
CA SER A 8 0.26 -3.48 13.09
C SER A 8 0.45 -2.52 14.28
N ARG A 9 1.50 -1.70 14.26
CA ARG A 9 1.80 -0.71 15.30
C ARG A 9 1.23 0.65 14.92
N GLN A 10 0.53 1.29 15.85
CA GLN A 10 0.21 2.72 15.82
C GLN A 10 1.49 3.54 16.00
N ASN A 11 1.59 4.67 15.31
CA ASN A 11 2.72 5.61 15.43
C ASN A 11 4.08 4.96 15.15
N GLY A 12 4.13 3.98 14.24
CA GLY A 12 5.36 3.30 13.85
C GLY A 12 6.19 4.10 12.85
N ASN A 13 7.44 3.67 12.64
CA ASN A 13 8.37 4.32 11.70
C ASN A 13 7.83 4.42 10.26
N THR A 14 7.12 3.39 9.77
CA THR A 14 6.47 3.42 8.46
C THR A 14 5.42 4.52 8.38
N GLU A 15 4.57 4.62 9.39
CA GLU A 15 3.49 5.61 9.47
C GLU A 15 4.06 7.03 9.54
N ALA A 16 5.10 7.25 10.37
CA ALA A 16 5.79 8.53 10.45
C ALA A 16 6.44 8.97 9.12
N LEU A 17 7.11 8.04 8.42
CA LEU A 17 7.72 8.33 7.11
C LEU A 17 6.64 8.64 6.06
N THR A 18 5.53 7.90 6.08
CA THR A 18 4.40 8.16 5.19
C THR A 18 3.77 9.52 5.47
N HIS A 19 3.56 9.89 6.74
CA HIS A 19 3.01 11.21 7.10
C HIS A 19 3.88 12.36 6.59
N MET A 20 5.22 12.24 6.64
CA MET A 20 6.11 13.23 6.01
C MET A 20 5.92 13.30 4.49
N MET A 21 5.77 12.15 3.84
CA MET A 21 5.54 12.08 2.39
C MET A 21 4.21 12.75 1.95
N ILE A 22 3.21 12.80 2.83
CA ILE A 22 1.87 13.36 2.55
C ILE A 22 1.53 14.61 3.38
N GLU A 23 2.52 15.25 4.01
CA GLU A 23 2.31 16.43 4.83
C GLU A 23 1.63 17.57 4.04
N ASP A 24 0.59 18.17 4.64
CA ASP A 24 -0.31 19.17 4.04
C ASP A 24 -0.98 18.77 2.72
N ILE A 25 -1.19 17.47 2.49
CA ILE A 25 -1.91 16.94 1.32
C ILE A 25 -3.20 16.28 1.78
N GLU A 26 -4.31 16.56 1.09
CA GLU A 26 -5.58 15.92 1.38
C GLU A 26 -5.54 14.43 0.99
N THR A 27 -5.67 13.58 1.99
CA THR A 27 -5.58 12.14 1.84
C THR A 27 -6.73 11.44 2.55
N GLU A 28 -7.29 10.44 1.87
CA GLU A 28 -8.09 9.43 2.54
C GLU A 28 -7.15 8.31 2.99
N GLN A 29 -7.18 7.98 4.28
CA GLN A 29 -6.27 7.00 4.86
C GLN A 29 -7.05 5.86 5.51
N ILE A 30 -6.54 4.64 5.33
CA ILE A 30 -7.01 3.46 6.06
C ILE A 30 -5.84 2.80 6.78
N TYR A 31 -6.14 2.25 7.95
CA TYR A 31 -5.20 1.48 8.74
C TYR A 31 -5.71 0.05 8.80
N LEU A 32 -5.05 -0.88 8.10
CA LEU A 32 -5.52 -2.26 7.97
C LEU A 32 -5.57 -3.02 9.31
N ARG A 33 -4.89 -2.52 10.34
CA ARG A 33 -4.97 -3.02 11.73
C ARG A 33 -6.34 -2.75 12.40
N ASP A 34 -7.05 -1.72 11.95
CA ASP A 34 -8.33 -1.27 12.51
C ASP A 34 -9.52 -1.88 11.76
N HIS A 35 -9.24 -2.78 10.81
CA HIS A 35 -10.22 -3.45 9.96
C HIS A 35 -10.03 -4.96 9.96
N THR A 36 -11.13 -5.69 9.82
CA THR A 36 -11.09 -7.13 9.60
C THR A 36 -10.99 -7.41 8.12
N VAL A 37 -9.88 -8.01 7.69
CA VAL A 37 -9.68 -8.53 6.33
C VAL A 37 -9.17 -9.96 6.44
N TYR A 38 -10.04 -10.92 6.18
CA TYR A 38 -9.68 -12.33 6.20
C TYR A 38 -8.76 -12.68 5.03
N PRO A 39 -7.90 -13.71 5.18
CA PRO A 39 -7.17 -14.29 4.07
C PRO A 39 -8.10 -14.75 2.95
N ILE A 40 -7.61 -14.73 1.72
CA ILE A 40 -8.36 -15.27 0.59
C ILE A 40 -8.62 -16.77 0.76
N THR A 41 -9.85 -17.20 0.51
CA THR A 41 -10.17 -18.60 0.18
C THR A 41 -10.30 -18.67 -1.34
N ASP A 42 -9.49 -19.51 -2.00
CA ASP A 42 -9.49 -19.59 -3.46
C ASP A 42 -10.73 -20.32 -3.97
N GLN A 43 -11.68 -19.55 -4.51
CA GLN A 43 -12.94 -20.06 -5.08
C GLN A 43 -12.99 -19.83 -6.60
N ARG A 44 -11.84 -19.60 -7.26
CA ARG A 44 -11.78 -19.30 -8.71
C ARG A 44 -12.31 -20.41 -9.60
N HIS A 45 -12.36 -21.64 -9.08
CA HIS A 45 -12.77 -22.85 -9.79
C HIS A 45 -14.04 -23.47 -9.21
N ASP A 46 -14.65 -22.82 -8.23
CA ASP A 46 -15.89 -23.29 -7.61
C ASP A 46 -17.07 -22.94 -8.52
N ALA A 47 -18.10 -23.80 -8.53
CA ALA A 47 -19.28 -23.61 -9.38
C ALA A 47 -20.02 -22.29 -9.10
N GLU A 48 -20.01 -21.87 -7.83
CA GLU A 48 -20.65 -20.63 -7.37
C GLU A 48 -19.69 -19.42 -7.42
N GLY A 49 -18.39 -19.65 -7.69
CA GLY A 49 -17.36 -18.63 -7.65
C GLY A 49 -17.16 -18.03 -6.26
N PHE A 50 -16.54 -16.86 -6.20
CA PHE A 50 -16.31 -16.15 -4.94
C PHE A 50 -17.63 -15.70 -4.30
N GLN A 51 -17.81 -16.05 -3.02
CA GLN A 51 -18.94 -15.59 -2.22
C GLN A 51 -18.61 -14.32 -1.43
N SER A 52 -19.65 -13.58 -1.04
CA SER A 52 -19.53 -12.45 -0.12
C SER A 52 -18.90 -12.90 1.20
N VAL A 53 -17.91 -12.15 1.67
CA VAL A 53 -17.27 -12.39 2.98
C VAL A 53 -17.73 -11.28 3.91
N ASN A 54 -18.21 -11.65 5.10
CA ASN A 54 -18.66 -10.69 6.10
C ASN A 54 -17.45 -10.08 6.85
N ASP A 55 -16.74 -9.18 6.17
CA ASP A 55 -15.64 -8.40 6.71
C ASP A 55 -15.51 -7.05 5.97
N ASP A 56 -14.47 -6.27 6.27
CA ASP A 56 -14.37 -4.88 5.82
C ASP A 56 -13.76 -4.74 4.41
N TYR A 57 -13.27 -5.83 3.81
CA TYR A 57 -12.46 -5.77 2.58
C TYR A 57 -13.16 -5.04 1.41
N GLU A 58 -14.43 -5.38 1.17
CA GLU A 58 -15.17 -4.85 0.02
C GLU A 58 -15.34 -3.32 0.13
N GLN A 59 -15.66 -2.84 1.34
CA GLN A 59 -15.80 -1.41 1.61
C GLN A 59 -14.48 -0.68 1.38
N LEU A 60 -13.38 -1.21 1.93
CA LEU A 60 -12.04 -0.62 1.77
C LEU A 60 -11.60 -0.59 0.30
N THR A 61 -11.89 -1.66 -0.43
CA THR A 61 -11.55 -1.77 -1.85
C THR A 61 -12.33 -0.76 -2.68
N LYS A 62 -13.64 -0.60 -2.44
CA LYS A 62 -14.45 0.42 -3.13
C LYS A 62 -13.90 1.83 -2.90
N ARG A 63 -13.56 2.18 -1.65
CA ARG A 63 -12.94 3.48 -1.30
C ARG A 63 -11.61 3.71 -2.03
N MET A 64 -10.74 2.69 -2.08
CA MET A 64 -9.48 2.74 -2.82
C MET A 64 -9.70 3.00 -4.33
N LEU A 65 -10.72 2.37 -4.93
CA LEU A 65 -10.98 2.47 -6.37
C LEU A 65 -11.40 3.87 -6.83
N GLU A 66 -11.93 4.71 -5.93
CA GLU A 66 -12.34 6.09 -6.22
C GLU A 66 -11.15 7.09 -6.30
N HIS A 67 -9.92 6.61 -6.11
CA HIS A 67 -8.72 7.46 -6.08
C HIS A 67 -7.74 7.12 -7.21
N ASP A 68 -7.12 8.13 -7.81
CA ASP A 68 -6.15 7.95 -8.90
C ASP A 68 -4.72 7.71 -8.44
N THR A 69 -4.39 8.09 -7.20
CA THR A 69 -3.07 7.88 -6.59
C THR A 69 -3.23 7.10 -5.30
N ILE A 70 -2.49 6.00 -5.18
CA ILE A 70 -2.53 5.09 -4.03
C ILE A 70 -1.11 4.88 -3.47
N ILE A 71 -0.98 5.00 -2.15
CA ILE A 71 0.26 4.73 -1.43
C ILE A 71 0.10 3.47 -0.57
N PHE A 72 0.98 2.50 -0.75
CA PHE A 72 1.08 1.30 0.09
C PHE A 72 2.21 1.49 1.11
N ALA A 73 1.87 1.64 2.39
CA ALA A 73 2.82 1.82 3.48
C ALA A 73 2.89 0.52 4.31
N THR A 74 4.04 -0.16 4.33
CA THR A 74 4.21 -1.43 5.06
C THR A 74 5.55 -1.51 5.78
N PRO A 75 5.61 -2.08 7.01
CA PRO A 75 6.88 -2.55 7.53
C PRO A 75 7.41 -3.71 6.68
N LEU A 76 8.73 -3.90 6.68
CA LEU A 76 9.41 -5.04 6.08
C LEU A 76 9.47 -6.18 7.11
N TYR A 77 8.58 -7.15 6.99
CA TYR A 77 8.56 -8.34 7.84
C TYR A 77 9.00 -9.56 7.03
N TRP A 78 10.04 -10.24 7.49
CA TRP A 78 10.60 -11.41 6.79
C TRP A 78 10.83 -11.15 5.29
N TYR A 79 11.35 -9.96 4.97
CA TYR A 79 11.63 -9.50 3.60
C TYR A 79 10.39 -9.39 2.69
N GLY A 80 9.19 -9.35 3.29
CA GLY A 80 7.91 -9.12 2.62
C GLY A 80 7.10 -7.99 3.26
N MET A 81 5.93 -7.73 2.69
CA MET A 81 4.93 -6.83 3.27
C MET A 81 4.34 -7.45 4.55
N SER A 82 3.62 -6.65 5.34
CA SER A 82 2.94 -7.14 6.53
C SER A 82 1.82 -8.15 6.18
N GLY A 83 1.44 -8.98 7.16
CA GLY A 83 0.32 -9.91 6.99
C GLY A 83 -1.00 -9.21 6.67
N HIS A 84 -1.27 -8.06 7.30
CA HIS A 84 -2.44 -7.24 6.99
C HIS A 84 -2.45 -6.78 5.53
N MET A 85 -1.30 -6.27 5.05
CA MET A 85 -1.15 -5.82 3.67
C MET A 85 -1.33 -6.99 2.69
N LYS A 86 -0.73 -8.15 3.00
CA LYS A 86 -0.83 -9.33 2.15
C LYS A 86 -2.25 -9.86 2.03
N ASN A 87 -3.00 -9.91 3.14
CA ASN A 87 -4.42 -10.31 3.10
C ASN A 87 -5.24 -9.38 2.20
N PHE A 88 -5.03 -8.06 2.31
CA PHE A 88 -5.72 -7.07 1.48
C PHE A 88 -5.39 -7.24 -0.02
N VAL A 89 -4.09 -7.37 -0.35
CA VAL A 89 -3.64 -7.54 -1.75
C VAL A 89 -4.08 -8.88 -2.33
N ASP A 90 -4.04 -9.98 -1.58
CA ASP A 90 -4.41 -11.30 -2.08
C ASP A 90 -5.87 -11.38 -2.50
N ARG A 91 -6.74 -10.70 -1.76
CA ARG A 91 -8.17 -10.62 -2.08
C ARG A 91 -8.48 -9.79 -3.32
N TRP A 92 -7.49 -9.13 -3.93
CA TRP A 92 -7.68 -8.60 -5.30
C TRP A 92 -8.05 -9.72 -6.28
N SER A 93 -7.66 -10.97 -6.02
CA SER A 93 -8.12 -12.12 -6.82
C SER A 93 -9.64 -12.32 -6.77
N GLN A 94 -10.29 -12.02 -5.63
CA GLN A 94 -11.74 -11.99 -5.50
C GLN A 94 -12.32 -10.81 -6.29
N SER A 95 -11.77 -9.60 -6.10
CA SER A 95 -12.24 -8.39 -6.81
C SER A 95 -12.10 -8.46 -8.33
N LEU A 96 -11.11 -9.22 -8.84
CA LEU A 96 -10.94 -9.47 -10.27
C LEU A 96 -12.02 -10.38 -10.88
N ARG A 97 -12.79 -11.10 -10.05
CA ARG A 97 -13.90 -11.96 -10.49
C ARG A 97 -15.26 -11.31 -10.26
N ASP A 98 -15.34 -10.30 -9.39
CA ASP A 98 -16.54 -9.50 -9.22
C ASP A 98 -16.68 -8.50 -10.38
N THR A 99 -17.59 -8.80 -11.30
CA THR A 99 -17.86 -7.97 -12.49
C THR A 99 -18.47 -6.62 -12.12
N SER A 100 -19.12 -6.49 -10.96
CA SER A 100 -19.74 -5.23 -10.52
C SER A 100 -18.71 -4.18 -10.09
N LEU A 101 -17.51 -4.61 -9.67
CA LEU A 101 -16.45 -3.71 -9.23
C LEU A 101 -15.67 -3.08 -10.40
N HIS A 102 -15.71 -3.69 -11.59
CA HIS A 102 -14.85 -3.30 -12.71
C HIS A 102 -13.38 -3.13 -12.29
N PHE A 103 -12.91 -3.99 -11.38
CA PHE A 103 -11.68 -3.76 -10.61
C PHE A 103 -10.47 -3.46 -11.48
N LYS A 104 -10.19 -4.32 -12.48
CA LYS A 104 -9.03 -4.15 -13.36
C LYS A 104 -9.12 -2.87 -14.21
N GLU A 105 -10.32 -2.49 -14.64
CA GLU A 105 -10.53 -1.28 -15.44
C GLU A 105 -10.30 -0.02 -14.59
N LYS A 106 -10.88 0.01 -13.37
CA LYS A 106 -10.69 1.12 -12.43
C LYS A 106 -9.26 1.25 -11.92
N MET A 107 -8.53 0.14 -11.77
CA MET A 107 -7.12 0.14 -11.36
C MET A 107 -6.16 0.60 -12.47
N LYS A 108 -6.53 0.42 -13.74
CA LYS A 108 -5.68 0.76 -14.88
C LYS A 108 -5.33 2.24 -14.87
N GLY A 109 -4.05 2.56 -15.04
CA GLY A 109 -3.55 3.94 -15.11
C GLY A 109 -3.45 4.67 -13.78
N LYS A 110 -3.87 4.05 -12.66
CA LYS A 110 -3.63 4.62 -11.32
C LYS A 110 -2.13 4.70 -11.02
N LYS A 111 -1.75 5.74 -10.28
CA LYS A 111 -0.37 6.03 -9.85
C LYS A 111 -0.09 5.38 -8.50
N MET A 112 0.84 4.45 -8.46
CA MET A 112 1.15 3.66 -7.26
C MET A 112 2.48 4.07 -6.65
N TYR A 113 2.50 4.21 -5.33
CA TYR A 113 3.73 4.45 -4.56
C TYR A 113 3.83 3.45 -3.40
N VAL A 114 5.06 3.20 -2.96
CA VAL A 114 5.33 2.25 -1.86
C VAL A 114 6.23 2.88 -0.81
N VAL A 115 5.88 2.77 0.47
CA VAL A 115 6.74 3.13 1.60
C VAL A 115 7.03 1.85 2.39
N ILE A 116 8.32 1.51 2.51
CA ILE A 116 8.78 0.34 3.27
C ILE A 116 9.73 0.80 4.37
N VAL A 117 9.59 0.28 5.58
CA VAL A 117 10.59 0.48 6.64
C VAL A 117 10.99 -0.87 7.24
N GLY A 118 12.29 -1.12 7.35
CA GLY A 118 12.85 -2.30 7.99
C GLY A 118 14.07 -1.95 8.84
N GLY A 119 14.59 -2.92 9.59
CA GLY A 119 15.73 -2.72 10.50
C GLY A 119 16.95 -3.61 10.21
N ASP A 120 16.96 -4.32 9.08
CA ASP A 120 18.06 -5.18 8.65
C ASP A 120 18.45 -4.83 7.21
N ASN A 121 19.37 -3.87 7.06
CA ASN A 121 19.86 -3.37 5.77
C ASN A 121 18.75 -3.23 4.69
N PRO A 122 17.64 -2.54 5.00
CA PRO A 122 16.44 -2.58 4.18
C PRO A 122 16.64 -1.95 2.81
N LYS A 123 17.56 -0.98 2.68
CA LYS A 123 17.89 -0.33 1.39
C LYS A 123 18.30 -1.34 0.31
N LEU A 124 18.92 -2.45 0.71
CA LEU A 124 19.21 -3.59 -0.15
C LEU A 124 18.13 -4.69 -0.05
N LYS A 125 17.80 -5.10 1.17
CA LYS A 125 16.98 -6.29 1.41
C LYS A 125 15.48 -6.11 1.16
N ALA A 126 14.99 -4.88 0.99
CA ALA A 126 13.62 -4.59 0.58
C ALA A 126 13.44 -4.55 -0.95
N LEU A 127 14.51 -4.55 -1.75
CA LEU A 127 14.40 -4.51 -3.22
C LEU A 127 13.58 -5.69 -3.81
N PRO A 128 13.64 -6.92 -3.28
CA PRO A 128 12.74 -7.99 -3.72
C PRO A 128 11.26 -7.67 -3.48
N LEU A 129 10.92 -7.00 -2.37
CA LEU A 129 9.55 -6.55 -2.09
C LEU A 129 9.13 -5.42 -3.05
N ILE A 130 10.03 -4.51 -3.41
CA ILE A 130 9.78 -3.52 -4.47
C ILE A 130 9.46 -4.21 -5.80
N ALA A 131 10.25 -5.22 -6.20
CA ALA A 131 9.97 -6.00 -7.41
C ALA A 131 8.63 -6.74 -7.34
N GLN A 132 8.27 -7.27 -6.17
CA GLN A 132 6.95 -7.86 -5.94
C GLN A 132 5.82 -6.84 -6.17
N PHE A 133 5.93 -5.63 -5.63
CA PHE A 133 4.96 -4.56 -5.87
C PHE A 133 4.88 -4.14 -7.34
N GLN A 134 6.02 -4.05 -8.04
CA GLN A 134 6.05 -3.77 -9.48
C GLN A 134 5.17 -4.78 -10.24
N TYR A 135 5.36 -6.09 -10.00
CA TYR A 135 4.56 -7.11 -10.69
C TYR A 135 3.08 -7.08 -10.32
N ILE A 136 2.75 -6.75 -9.06
CA ILE A 136 1.36 -6.56 -8.63
C ILE A 136 0.72 -5.40 -9.40
N PHE A 137 1.39 -4.26 -9.51
CA PHE A 137 0.88 -3.07 -10.18
C PHE A 137 0.79 -3.25 -11.70
N ASP A 138 1.79 -3.87 -12.31
CA ASP A 138 1.79 -4.20 -13.74
C ASP A 138 0.60 -5.10 -14.11
N PHE A 139 0.31 -6.10 -13.27
CA PHE A 139 -0.78 -7.04 -13.52
C PHE A 139 -2.16 -6.36 -13.62
N VAL A 140 -2.39 -5.35 -12.79
CA VAL A 140 -3.63 -4.54 -12.77
C VAL A 140 -3.57 -3.33 -13.71
N GLY A 141 -2.44 -3.12 -14.40
CA GLY A 141 -2.24 -2.04 -15.38
C GLY A 141 -2.04 -0.66 -14.77
N SER A 142 -1.60 -0.58 -13.51
CA SER A 142 -1.27 0.68 -12.83
C SER A 142 0.20 1.05 -13.06
N SER A 143 0.58 2.32 -12.89
CA SER A 143 1.98 2.76 -12.99
C SER A 143 2.66 2.73 -11.62
N PHE A 144 3.88 2.19 -11.55
CA PHE A 144 4.70 2.27 -10.34
C PHE A 144 5.55 3.55 -10.39
N GLU A 145 5.08 4.59 -9.71
CA GLU A 145 5.65 5.94 -9.81
C GLU A 145 6.85 6.18 -8.88
N GLY A 146 7.03 5.34 -7.86
CA GLY A 146 8.16 5.46 -6.96
C GLY A 146 7.98 4.80 -5.60
N TYR A 147 9.07 4.74 -4.84
CA TYR A 147 9.07 4.14 -3.51
C TYR A 147 10.04 4.83 -2.56
N VAL A 148 9.79 4.72 -1.26
CA VAL A 148 10.72 5.11 -0.19
C VAL A 148 11.04 3.88 0.65
N ILE A 149 12.33 3.65 0.92
CA ILE A 149 12.80 2.63 1.86
C ILE A 149 13.49 3.34 3.02
N GLY A 150 13.00 3.13 4.23
CA GLY A 150 13.59 3.63 5.47
C GLY A 150 14.30 2.54 6.27
N ASP A 151 15.38 2.93 6.92
CA ASP A 151 16.14 2.12 7.89
C ASP A 151 15.85 2.56 9.32
N ALA A 152 15.09 1.74 10.04
CA ALA A 152 14.73 1.96 11.44
C ALA A 152 14.23 0.66 12.09
N ASN A 153 14.64 0.39 13.33
CA ASN A 153 14.23 -0.80 14.07
C ASN A 153 13.46 -0.43 15.35
N GLY A 154 14.07 0.41 16.19
CA GLY A 154 13.49 0.96 17.40
C GLY A 154 12.38 1.98 17.12
N LEU A 155 11.65 2.33 18.17
CA LEU A 155 10.59 3.34 18.11
C LEU A 155 11.20 4.70 17.75
N ASP A 156 10.59 5.39 16.79
CA ASP A 156 10.95 6.76 16.39
C ASP A 156 12.40 6.91 15.88
N GLU A 157 12.98 5.83 15.35
CA GLU A 157 14.34 5.86 14.78
C GLU A 157 14.38 6.39 13.35
N ILE A 158 13.25 6.43 12.65
CA ILE A 158 13.21 6.82 11.24
C ILE A 158 13.65 8.26 10.99
N LYS A 159 13.54 9.13 11.99
CA LYS A 159 14.08 10.50 11.95
C LYS A 159 15.59 10.58 11.74
N ASN A 160 16.30 9.46 11.95
CA ASN A 160 17.74 9.38 11.77
C ASN A 160 18.16 8.94 10.35
N ASP A 161 17.23 8.44 9.51
CA ASP A 161 17.53 8.06 8.13
C ASP A 161 17.31 9.24 7.17
N ALA A 162 18.30 10.15 7.14
CA ALA A 162 18.25 11.36 6.33
C ALA A 162 17.95 11.12 4.84
N GLU A 163 18.36 9.98 4.28
CA GLU A 163 18.08 9.62 2.88
C GLU A 163 16.59 9.33 2.67
N ALA A 164 15.99 8.54 3.56
CA ALA A 164 14.57 8.23 3.50
C ALA A 164 13.71 9.50 3.69
N LEU A 165 14.08 10.37 4.64
CA LEU A 165 13.40 11.65 4.88
C LEU A 165 13.50 12.57 3.66
N ALA A 166 14.69 12.73 3.08
CA ALA A 166 14.88 13.55 1.88
C ALA A 166 14.04 13.03 0.69
N LYS A 167 13.94 11.71 0.53
CA LYS A 167 13.13 11.10 -0.53
C LYS A 167 11.62 11.27 -0.27
N ALA A 168 11.17 11.15 0.98
CA ALA A 168 9.79 11.45 1.36
C ALA A 168 9.45 12.91 1.04
N GLN A 169 10.31 13.85 1.39
CA GLN A 169 10.14 15.28 1.08
C GLN A 169 10.10 15.54 -0.43
N LEU A 170 10.94 14.85 -1.21
CA LEU A 170 10.92 14.95 -2.67
C LEU A 170 9.55 14.58 -3.24
N TYR A 171 8.95 13.49 -2.76
CA TYR A 171 7.61 13.10 -3.18
C TYR A 171 6.54 14.06 -2.68
N ASN A 172 6.63 14.55 -1.44
CA ASN A 172 5.72 15.58 -0.93
C ASN A 172 5.68 16.80 -1.85
N ASN A 173 6.85 17.32 -2.22
CA ASN A 173 6.98 18.44 -3.15
C ASN A 173 6.40 18.08 -4.54
N LYS A 174 6.61 16.85 -5.04
CA LYS A 174 6.02 16.37 -6.30
C LYS A 174 4.49 16.39 -6.24
N PHE A 175 3.90 15.96 -5.13
CA PHE A 175 2.45 15.90 -4.95
C PHE A 175 1.82 17.29 -4.86
N LYS A 176 2.38 18.19 -4.03
CA LYS A 176 1.91 19.58 -3.93
C LYS A 176 1.93 20.31 -5.27
N ASN A 177 2.94 20.07 -6.10
CA ASN A 177 3.03 20.66 -7.43
C ASN A 177 2.04 20.07 -8.45
N SER A 178 1.49 18.88 -8.20
CA SER A 178 0.49 18.25 -9.07
C SER A 178 -0.94 18.68 -8.76
N GLU A 179 -1.23 19.16 -7.55
CA GLU A 179 -2.54 19.69 -7.15
C GLU A 179 -2.77 21.15 -7.57
N GLN A 180 -1.69 21.88 -7.90
CA GLN A 180 -1.75 23.26 -8.36
C GLN A 180 -1.98 23.41 -9.89
N LYS A 181 -2.17 22.30 -10.61
CA LYS A 181 -2.42 22.26 -12.06
C LYS A 181 -3.81 21.74 -12.35
#